data_AF-A0A958V5D4-F1
#
_entry.id   AF-A0A958V5D4-F1
#
_cell.length_a   1.000
_cell.length_b   1.000
_cell.length_c   1.000
_cell.angle_alpha   90.00
_cell.angle_beta   90.00
_cell.angle_gamma   90.00
#
_symmetry.space_group_name_H-M   'P 1'
#
loop_
_entity.id
_entity.type
_entity.pdbx_description
1 polymer ?
#
loop_
_entity_poly.entity_id
_entity_poly.type
_entity_poly.pdbx_seq_one_letter_code
_entity_poly.pdbx_strand_id
1 'polypeptide(L)'
;MIKKILILTFVFLGLTACSLDNTDEPNYSFELLPVKTATVPAEFHYGESAIIKVTYDLPTACHFFYGLYYEYQGSSRIVAINSQVINTTSCAEVITEKEYEFDVQVLQHEDYTFKFWKGTDTSGNDIFEEIVVPVVD
;
A
#
# COMPACT_ATOMS: atom_id res chain seq x y z
N MET A 1 -14.70 -66.64 23.81
CA MET A 1 -14.64 -65.60 24.86
C MET A 1 -13.21 -65.52 25.38
N ILE A 2 -12.44 -64.50 24.97
CA ILE A 2 -11.19 -64.08 25.63
C ILE A 2 -11.15 -62.54 25.58
N LYS A 3 -10.76 -61.99 26.73
CA LYS A 3 -10.79 -60.60 27.17
C LYS A 3 -9.72 -59.72 26.50
N LYS A 4 -10.08 -58.44 26.38
CA LYS A 4 -9.28 -57.20 26.44
C LYS A 4 -7.77 -57.34 26.68
N ILE A 5 -6.97 -56.72 25.81
CA ILE A 5 -5.70 -55.99 26.04
C ILE A 5 -5.53 -55.13 24.76
N LEU A 6 -5.85 -53.83 24.78
CA LEU A 6 -5.00 -52.67 25.11
C LEU A 6 -3.84 -52.48 24.13
N ILE A 7 -3.68 -51.22 23.66
CA ILE A 7 -2.48 -50.48 23.18
C ILE A 7 -2.91 -49.66 21.96
N LEU A 8 -3.54 -48.50 22.17
CA LEU A 8 -2.88 -47.18 22.27
C LEU A 8 -2.02 -46.88 21.04
N THR A 9 -2.68 -46.53 19.93
CA THR A 9 -2.02 -46.03 18.72
C THR A 9 -1.56 -44.60 18.99
N PHE A 10 -0.36 -44.46 19.54
CA PHE A 10 0.33 -43.19 19.68
C PHE A 10 0.80 -42.77 18.28
N VAL A 11 -0.05 -42.02 17.59
CA VAL A 11 0.31 -41.34 16.34
C VAL A 11 1.23 -40.18 16.73
N PHE A 12 2.52 -40.49 16.83
CA PHE A 12 3.57 -39.48 16.86
C PHE A 12 3.75 -38.96 15.43
N LEU A 13 2.80 -38.14 14.98
CA LEU A 13 3.01 -37.32 13.79
C LEU A 13 4.05 -36.28 14.19
N GLY A 14 5.24 -36.42 13.61
CA GLY A 14 6.37 -35.55 13.87
C GLY A 14 5.97 -34.09 13.67
N LEU A 15 6.01 -33.33 14.77
CA LEU A 15 6.20 -31.89 14.69
C LEU A 15 7.62 -31.68 14.15
N THR A 16 7.76 -31.78 12.84
CA THR A 16 8.84 -31.10 12.14
C THR A 16 8.52 -29.61 12.30
N ALA A 17 9.03 -29.03 13.39
CA ALA A 17 9.18 -27.60 13.45
C ALA A 17 10.13 -27.25 12.30
N CYS A 18 9.60 -26.78 11.18
CA CYS A 18 10.38 -25.98 10.26
C CYS A 18 10.79 -24.74 11.06
N SER A 19 11.97 -24.78 11.71
CA SER A 19 12.67 -23.54 11.98
C SER A 19 13.06 -23.02 10.61
N LEU A 20 12.30 -22.04 10.12
CA LEU A 20 12.75 -21.17 9.06
C LEU A 20 13.90 -20.35 9.63
N ASP A 21 15.09 -20.95 9.67
CA ASP A 21 16.33 -20.27 9.96
C ASP A 21 16.69 -19.47 8.70
N ASN A 22 15.90 -18.41 8.45
CA ASN A 22 16.06 -17.54 7.29
C ASN A 22 17.13 -16.50 7.64
N THR A 23 18.41 -16.85 7.51
CA THR A 23 19.53 -15.92 7.67
C THR A 23 19.69 -14.93 6.50
N ASP A 24 18.75 -14.91 5.56
CA ASP A 24 18.75 -14.06 4.37
C ASP A 24 17.40 -13.31 4.23
N GLU A 25 16.87 -12.74 5.32
CA GLU A 25 15.77 -11.78 5.17
C GLU A 25 16.22 -10.58 4.31
N PRO A 26 15.42 -10.15 3.33
CA PRO A 26 15.76 -9.01 2.53
C PRO A 26 15.92 -7.77 3.42
N ASN A 27 17.06 -7.09 3.31
CA ASN A 27 17.37 -5.91 4.13
C ASN A 27 16.64 -4.65 3.62
N TYR A 28 15.32 -4.72 3.50
CA TYR A 28 14.46 -3.61 3.12
C TYR A 28 13.11 -3.64 3.86
N SER A 29 12.50 -2.47 4.02
CA SER A 29 11.14 -2.28 4.54
C SER A 29 10.26 -1.59 3.49
N PHE A 30 8.96 -1.48 3.81
CA PHE A 30 8.02 -0.66 3.05
C PHE A 30 7.48 0.44 3.95
N GLU A 31 7.40 1.65 3.39
CA GLU A 31 6.91 2.84 4.08
C GLU A 31 5.97 3.61 3.15
N LEU A 32 4.89 4.13 3.72
CA LEU A 32 4.03 5.06 3.01
C LEU A 32 4.68 6.44 2.99
N LEU A 33 4.80 7.02 1.80
CA LEU A 33 5.22 8.39 1.60
C LEU A 33 3.99 9.26 1.27
N PRO A 34 3.95 10.50 1.78
CA PRO A 34 2.84 11.41 1.53
C PRO A 34 2.80 11.82 0.06
N VAL A 35 1.60 11.93 -0.47
CA VAL A 35 1.37 12.60 -1.76
C VAL A 35 1.61 14.09 -1.53
N LYS A 36 2.55 14.68 -2.26
CA LYS A 36 2.88 16.10 -2.15
C LYS A 36 1.84 16.96 -2.86
N THR A 37 1.61 16.72 -4.15
CA THR A 37 0.52 17.31 -4.93
C THR A 37 -0.21 16.26 -5.75
N ALA A 38 -1.47 16.54 -6.09
CA ALA A 38 -2.26 15.73 -7.01
C ALA A 38 -2.86 16.63 -8.11
N THR A 39 -2.84 16.14 -9.34
CA THR A 39 -3.57 16.72 -10.47
C THR A 39 -4.62 15.71 -10.90
N VAL A 40 -5.88 16.11 -10.79
CA VAL A 40 -7.05 15.29 -11.05
C VAL A 40 -7.92 16.02 -12.07
N PRO A 41 -8.51 15.32 -13.06
CA PRO A 41 -9.50 15.90 -13.96
C PRO A 41 -10.66 16.56 -13.19
N ALA A 42 -11.26 17.58 -13.80
CA ALA A 42 -12.37 18.32 -13.19
C ALA A 42 -13.66 17.49 -13.12
N GLU A 43 -13.83 16.52 -14.02
CA GLU A 43 -14.93 15.57 -14.08
C GLU A 43 -14.46 14.28 -14.73
N PHE A 44 -15.22 13.20 -14.51
CA PHE A 44 -15.02 11.90 -15.12
C PHE A 44 -16.19 11.53 -16.02
N HIS A 45 -15.92 10.92 -17.17
CA HIS A 45 -16.95 10.35 -18.03
C HIS A 45 -17.11 8.85 -17.74
N TYR A 46 -18.35 8.41 -17.50
CA TYR A 46 -18.62 7.01 -17.20
C TYR A 46 -18.19 6.09 -18.35
N GLY A 47 -17.48 5.01 -18.02
CA GLY A 47 -16.94 4.04 -18.98
C GLY A 47 -15.61 4.44 -19.63
N GLU A 48 -15.07 5.63 -19.32
CA GLU A 48 -13.76 6.07 -19.80
C GLU A 48 -12.63 5.80 -18.78
N SER A 49 -11.39 6.01 -19.22
CA SER A 49 -10.20 5.99 -18.36
C SER A 49 -9.72 7.41 -18.12
N ALA A 50 -9.53 7.78 -16.85
CA ALA A 50 -8.98 9.06 -16.46
C ALA A 50 -7.56 8.90 -15.92
N ILE A 51 -6.64 9.79 -16.31
CA ILE A 51 -5.28 9.81 -15.79
C ILE A 51 -5.21 10.75 -14.58
N ILE A 52 -4.67 10.24 -13.47
CA ILE A 52 -4.36 11.03 -12.28
C ILE A 52 -2.84 11.10 -12.14
N LYS A 53 -2.34 12.28 -11.80
CA LYS A 53 -0.92 12.52 -11.56
C LYS A 53 -0.69 12.91 -10.12
N VAL A 54 0.30 12.30 -9.48
CA VAL A 54 0.75 12.67 -8.14
C VAL A 54 2.24 12.99 -8.13
N THR A 55 2.63 13.92 -7.27
CA THR A 55 4.05 14.16 -6.92
C THR A 55 4.32 13.67 -5.51
N TYR A 56 5.56 13.30 -5.24
CA TYR A 56 6.02 12.88 -3.91
C TYR A 56 7.53 13.05 -3.79
N ASP A 57 8.00 13.12 -2.55
CA ASP A 57 9.42 13.25 -2.23
C ASP A 57 9.96 11.89 -1.76
N LEU A 58 11.05 11.42 -2.38
CA LEU A 58 11.88 10.35 -1.83
C LEU A 58 12.85 10.97 -0.81
N PRO A 59 12.74 10.71 0.50
CA PRO A 59 13.49 11.45 1.53
C PRO A 59 15.00 11.20 1.51
N THR A 60 15.43 10.00 1.09
CA THR A 60 16.85 9.60 1.07
C THR A 60 17.18 8.82 -0.20
N ALA A 61 18.48 8.65 -0.47
CA ALA A 61 18.98 7.80 -1.55
C ALA A 61 18.65 6.30 -1.41
N CYS A 62 18.06 5.90 -0.27
CA CYS A 62 17.62 4.53 -0.01
C CYS A 62 16.11 4.32 -0.17
N HIS A 63 15.36 5.39 -0.46
CA HIS A 63 13.94 5.30 -0.78
C HIS A 63 13.75 5.12 -2.29
N PHE A 64 12.94 4.14 -2.66
CA PHE A 64 12.61 3.83 -4.03
C PHE A 64 11.10 3.71 -4.19
N PHE A 65 10.58 4.25 -5.29
CA PHE A 65 9.21 4.00 -5.66
C PHE A 65 8.98 2.50 -5.83
N TYR A 66 8.06 1.94 -5.05
CA TYR A 66 7.67 0.55 -5.16
C TYR A 66 6.30 0.41 -5.84
N GLY A 67 5.37 1.31 -5.51
CA GLY A 67 4.06 1.32 -6.13
C GLY A 67 3.15 2.40 -5.56
N LEU A 68 1.93 2.44 -6.11
CA LEU A 68 0.84 3.23 -5.55
C LEU A 68 0.14 2.41 -4.47
N TYR A 69 -0.03 2.99 -3.28
CA TYR A 69 -1.04 2.51 -2.36
C TYR A 69 -2.39 3.05 -2.82
N TYR A 70 -3.32 2.16 -3.15
CA TYR A 70 -4.62 2.52 -3.70
C TYR A 70 -5.71 1.64 -3.09
N GLU A 71 -6.48 2.19 -2.14
CA GLU A 71 -7.55 1.48 -1.45
C GLU A 71 -8.93 2.00 -1.85
N TYR A 72 -9.86 1.08 -2.04
CA TYR A 72 -11.26 1.37 -2.31
C TYR A 72 -12.04 1.47 -0.99
N GLN A 73 -12.70 2.60 -0.74
CA GLN A 73 -13.61 2.78 0.40
C GLN A 73 -14.95 3.33 -0.10
N GLY A 74 -15.81 2.46 -0.60
CA GLY A 74 -17.04 2.87 -1.30
C GLY A 74 -16.72 3.66 -2.57
N SER A 75 -17.27 4.87 -2.70
CA SER A 75 -16.92 5.81 -3.78
C SER A 75 -15.61 6.57 -3.54
N SER A 76 -14.99 6.40 -2.36
CA SER A 76 -13.71 7.02 -2.06
C SER A 76 -12.53 6.18 -2.54
N ARG A 77 -11.42 6.84 -2.85
CA ARG A 77 -10.13 6.25 -3.21
C ARG A 77 -9.05 6.82 -2.31
N ILE A 78 -8.48 5.99 -1.45
CA ILE A 78 -7.34 6.40 -0.61
C ILE A 78 -6.07 6.18 -1.41
N VAL A 79 -5.27 7.22 -1.54
CA VAL A 79 -4.07 7.23 -2.39
C VAL A 79 -2.86 7.67 -1.58
N ALA A 80 -1.82 6.84 -1.58
CA ALA A 80 -0.50 7.17 -1.03
C ALA A 80 0.59 6.56 -1.91
N ILE A 81 1.86 6.91 -1.65
CA ILE A 81 2.99 6.28 -2.32
C ILE A 81 3.53 5.17 -1.42
N ASN A 82 3.64 3.96 -1.96
CA ASN A 82 4.34 2.89 -1.27
C ASN A 82 5.82 2.91 -1.71
N SER A 83 6.71 3.14 -0.76
CA SER A 83 8.16 3.20 -0.98
C SER A 83 8.82 1.97 -0.40
N GLN A 84 9.73 1.37 -1.16
CA GLN A 84 10.69 0.42 -0.63
C GLN A 84 11.88 1.18 -0.04
N VAL A 85 12.33 0.80 1.14
CA VAL A 85 13.44 1.45 1.84
C VAL A 85 14.53 0.44 2.12
N ILE A 86 15.75 0.66 1.63
CA ILE A 86 16.90 -0.19 1.96
C ILE A 86 17.39 0.13 3.37
N ASN A 87 17.39 -0.87 4.26
CA ASN A 87 17.75 -0.72 5.66
C ASN A 87 19.28 -0.75 5.86
N THR A 88 19.97 0.31 5.46
CA THR A 88 21.42 0.47 5.67
C THR A 88 21.76 1.71 6.49
N THR A 89 22.88 1.66 7.20
CA THR A 89 23.42 2.80 7.96
C THR A 89 24.02 3.89 7.06
N SER A 90 24.18 3.63 5.77
CA SER A 90 24.83 4.50 4.80
C SER A 90 23.86 5.09 3.75
N CYS A 91 22.80 5.75 4.18
CA CYS A 91 21.84 6.42 3.29
C CYS A 91 22.11 7.93 3.27
N ALA A 92 22.34 8.51 2.09
CA ALA A 92 22.45 9.96 1.96
C ALA A 92 21.07 10.62 2.05
N GLU A 93 20.93 11.67 2.87
CA GLU A 93 19.74 12.52 2.91
C GLU A 93 19.70 13.42 1.67
N VAL A 94 19.09 12.90 0.61
CA VAL A 94 18.93 13.59 -0.67
C VAL A 94 17.46 13.50 -1.05
N ILE A 95 16.72 14.56 -0.73
CA ILE A 95 15.30 14.65 -1.08
C ILE A 95 15.19 14.79 -2.59
N THR A 96 14.54 13.82 -3.22
CA THR A 96 14.29 13.83 -4.67
C THR A 96 12.79 13.82 -4.93
N GLU A 97 12.28 14.87 -5.56
CA GLU A 97 10.90 14.91 -6.01
C GLU A 97 10.71 14.00 -7.23
N LYS A 98 9.60 13.27 -7.24
CA LYS A 98 9.19 12.34 -8.29
C LYS A 98 7.72 12.52 -8.62
N GLU A 99 7.37 12.06 -9.81
CA GLU A 99 5.99 12.05 -10.31
C GLU A 99 5.58 10.62 -10.61
N TYR A 100 4.30 10.32 -10.44
CA TYR A 100 3.69 9.07 -10.85
C TYR A 100 2.30 9.33 -11.42
N GLU A 101 2.01 8.69 -12.55
CA GLU A 101 0.71 8.75 -13.22
C GLU A 101 0.06 7.37 -13.17
N PHE A 102 -1.25 7.36 -12.95
CA PHE A 102 -2.04 6.12 -12.95
C PHE A 102 -3.42 6.34 -13.55
N ASP A 103 -3.90 5.29 -14.20
CA ASP A 103 -5.23 5.25 -14.79
C ASP A 103 -6.29 4.84 -13.77
N VAL A 104 -7.42 5.53 -13.80
CA VAL A 104 -8.65 5.17 -13.09
C VAL A 104 -9.70 4.85 -14.13
N GLN A 105 -10.17 3.60 -14.12
CA GLN A 105 -11.33 3.19 -14.91
C GLN A 105 -12.61 3.70 -14.24
N VAL A 106 -13.37 4.55 -14.93
CA VAL A 106 -14.57 5.21 -14.39
C VAL A 106 -15.76 4.25 -14.49
N LEU A 107 -15.91 3.37 -13.50
CA LEU A 107 -16.90 2.29 -13.52
C LEU A 107 -18.08 2.47 -12.54
N GLN A 108 -18.17 3.62 -11.88
CA GLN A 108 -19.27 3.97 -10.99
C GLN A 108 -19.87 5.31 -11.40
N HIS A 109 -21.15 5.50 -11.09
CA HIS A 109 -21.88 6.73 -11.43
C HIS A 109 -21.85 7.75 -10.27
N GLU A 110 -21.50 7.34 -9.05
CA GLU A 110 -21.30 8.28 -7.95
C GLU A 110 -19.95 8.98 -8.07
N ASP A 111 -19.93 10.26 -7.66
CA ASP A 111 -18.73 11.08 -7.56
C ASP A 111 -17.60 10.36 -6.82
N TYR A 112 -16.40 10.44 -7.38
CA TYR A 112 -15.20 9.88 -6.78
C TYR A 112 -14.68 10.85 -5.73
N THR A 113 -14.42 10.36 -4.51
CA THR A 113 -13.72 11.15 -3.50
C THR A 113 -12.29 10.62 -3.34
N PHE A 114 -11.32 11.30 -3.94
CA PHE A 114 -9.92 10.96 -3.73
C PHE A 114 -9.44 11.52 -2.39
N LYS A 115 -8.84 10.67 -1.57
CA LYS A 115 -8.20 11.01 -0.31
C LYS A 115 -6.70 10.78 -0.44
N PHE A 116 -5.96 11.83 -0.80
CA PHE A 116 -4.51 11.79 -0.94
C PHE A 116 -3.85 11.92 0.43
N TRP A 117 -3.19 10.87 0.89
CA TRP A 117 -2.59 10.82 2.24
C TRP A 117 -1.41 11.79 2.37
N LYS A 118 -1.40 12.54 3.47
CA LYS A 118 -0.43 13.62 3.77
C LYS A 118 0.46 13.32 4.99
N GLY A 119 0.38 12.12 5.55
CA GLY A 119 1.03 11.78 6.81
C GLY A 119 0.01 11.59 7.94
N THR A 120 0.53 11.49 9.16
CA THR A 120 -0.26 11.43 10.38
C THR A 120 -0.08 12.69 11.23
N ASP A 121 -1.10 13.02 12.02
CA ASP A 121 -1.02 14.07 13.04
C ASP A 121 -0.23 13.61 14.28
N THR A 122 -0.08 14.49 15.27
CA THR A 122 0.63 14.19 16.52
C THR A 122 -0.02 13.08 17.36
N SER A 123 -1.27 12.74 17.07
CA SER A 123 -2.04 11.68 17.75
C SER A 123 -2.01 10.37 16.95
N GLY A 124 -1.37 10.35 15.78
CA GLY A 124 -1.29 9.20 14.89
C GLY A 124 -2.50 9.04 13.95
N ASN A 125 -3.37 10.04 13.82
CA ASN A 125 -4.49 9.99 12.87
C ASN A 125 -4.03 10.38 11.47
N ASP A 126 -4.55 9.70 10.45
CA ASP A 126 -4.25 10.02 9.06
C ASP A 126 -4.81 11.39 8.65
N ILE A 127 -4.02 12.12 7.88
CA ILE A 127 -4.37 13.40 7.28
C ILE A 127 -4.52 13.18 5.77
N PHE A 128 -5.61 13.70 5.20
CA PHE A 128 -5.87 13.60 3.76
C PHE A 128 -6.11 14.98 3.14
N GLU A 129 -5.62 15.16 1.91
CA GLU A 129 -6.19 16.14 0.98
C GLU A 129 -7.31 15.44 0.22
N GLU A 130 -8.53 15.97 0.31
CA GLU A 130 -9.69 15.39 -0.35
C GLU A 130 -10.07 16.17 -1.61
N ILE A 131 -10.25 15.47 -2.72
CA ILE A 131 -10.71 16.02 -4.00
C ILE A 131 -11.91 15.20 -4.47
N VAL A 132 -13.04 15.88 -4.65
CA VAL A 132 -14.26 15.27 -5.20
C VAL A 132 -14.30 15.51 -6.71
N VAL A 133 -14.50 14.44 -7.46
CA VAL A 133 -14.59 14.47 -8.93
C VAL A 133 -15.98 13.97 -9.34
N PRO A 134 -16.83 14.83 -9.91
CA PRO A 134 -18.14 14.43 -10.39
C PRO A 134 -18.03 13.46 -11.56
N VAL A 135 -18.99 12.54 -11.64
CA VAL A 135 -19.14 11.66 -12.81
C VAL A 135 -20.26 12.18 -13.70
N VAL A 136 -19.99 12.29 -14.99
CA VAL A 136 -20.92 12.69 -16.04
C VAL A 136 -21.05 11.56 -17.07
N ASP A 137 -22.17 11.55 -17.78
CA ASP A 137 -22.45 10.59 -18.86
C ASP A 137 -21.80 10.98 -20.19
#